data_AF-A0A0B7IA40-F1
#
_entry.id   AF-A0A0B7IA40-F1
#
_cell.length_a   1.000
_cell.length_b   1.000
_cell.length_c   1.000
_cell.angle_alpha   90.00
_cell.angle_beta   90.00
_cell.angle_gamma   90.00
#
_symmetry.space_group_name_H-M   'P 1'
#
loop_
_entity.id
_entity.type
_entity.pdbx_description
1 polymer ?
#
loop_
_entity_poly.entity_id
_entity_poly.type
_entity_poly.pdbx_seq_one_letter_code
_entity_poly.pdbx_strand_id
1 'polypeptide(L)' 'MKLVLLTIGILALCFIGIAIKIWAKKGGKFAGTCASQSPHLNKTGEPCGFCGKMPDEQDCKK' A
#
# COMPACT_ATOMS: atom_id res chain seq x y z
N MET A 1 -14.51 -24.15 14.16
CA MET A 1 -13.39 -24.66 13.34
C MET A 1 -13.57 -24.42 11.83
N LYS A 2 -14.67 -24.84 11.20
CA LYS A 2 -14.89 -24.66 9.75
C LYS A 2 -14.77 -23.19 9.28
N LEU A 3 -15.40 -22.27 10.00
CA LEU A 3 -15.33 -20.83 9.70
C LEU A 3 -13.90 -20.27 9.85
N VAL A 4 -13.15 -20.75 10.84
CA VAL A 4 -11.77 -20.32 11.10
C VAL A 4 -10.84 -20.74 9.96
N LEU A 5 -10.99 -21.97 9.47
CA LEU A 5 -10.21 -22.45 8.32
C LEU A 5 -10.56 -21.67 7.05
N LEU A 6 -11.84 -21.35 6.85
CA LEU A 6 -12.28 -20.55 5.71
C LEU A 6 -11.74 -19.12 5.76
N THR A 7 -11.78 -18.45 6.92
CA THR A 7 -11.24 -17.09 7.06
C THR A 7 -9.74 -17.05 6.86
N ILE A 8 -9.00 -18.01 7.43
CA ILE A 8 -7.55 -18.12 7.21
C ILE A 8 -7.24 -18.37 5.72
N GLY A 9 -8.01 -19.23 5.05
CA GLY A 9 -7.84 -19.49 3.62
C GLY A 9 -8.03 -18.24 2.76
N ILE A 10 -9.07 -17.43 3.04
CA ILE A 10 -9.33 -16.17 2.31
C ILE A 10 -8.23 -15.15 2.59
N LEU A 11 -7.80 -14.99 3.85
CA LEU A 11 -6.71 -14.10 4.22
C LEU A 11 -5.41 -14.47 3.51
N ALA A 12 -5.06 -15.75 3.50
CA ALA A 12 -3.86 -16.25 2.81
C ALA A 12 -3.92 -15.94 1.31
N LEU A 13 -5.06 -16.14 0.65
CA LEU A 13 -5.25 -15.83 -0.76
C LEU A 13 -5.05 -14.33 -1.05
N CYS A 14 -5.55 -13.45 -0.19
CA CYS A 14 -5.32 -12.01 -0.32
C CYS A 14 -3.83 -11.64 -0.22
N PHE A 15 -3.10 -12.20 0.75
CA PHE A 15 -1.66 -11.95 0.89
C PHE A 15 -0.86 -12.48 -0.30
N ILE A 16 -1.20 -13.66 -0.80
CA ILE A 16 -0.58 -14.22 -2.01
C ILE A 16 -0.77 -13.30 -3.21
N GLY A 17 -1.99 -12.77 -3.41
CA GLY A 17 -2.28 -11.83 -4.50
C GLY A 17 -1.46 -10.55 -4.42
N ILE A 18 -1.27 -10.00 -3.20
CA ILE A 18 -0.43 -8.83 -2.97
C ILE A 18 1.05 -9.14 -3.26
N ALA A 19 1.54 -10.29 -2.80
CA ALA A 19 2.93 -10.71 -3.02
C ALA A 19 3.25 -10.85 -4.52
N ILE A 20 2.37 -11.51 -5.28
CA ILE A 20 2.52 -11.67 -6.73
C ILE A 20 2.55 -10.30 -7.43
N LYS A 21 1.66 -9.38 -7.04
CA LYS A 21 1.59 -8.03 -7.61
C LYS A 21 2.88 -7.23 -7.38
N ILE A 22 3.51 -7.37 -6.21
CA ILE A 22 4.78 -6.70 -5.89
C ILE A 22 5.92 -7.31 -6.73
N TRP A 23 5.96 -8.64 -6.85
CA TRP A 23 6.98 -9.33 -7.63
C TRP A 23 6.88 -8.99 -9.13
N ALA A 24 5.67 -8.87 -9.66
CA ALA A 24 5.42 -8.46 -11.04
C ALA A 24 5.71 -6.97 -11.32
N LYS A 25 5.94 -6.15 -10.28
CA LYS A 25 6.17 -4.72 -10.43
C LYS A 25 7.66 -4.40 -10.49
N LYS A 26 8.09 -3.70 -11.55
CA LYS A 26 9.48 -3.23 -11.70
C LYS A 26 9.89 -2.39 -10.49
N GLY A 27 10.92 -2.84 -9.78
CA GLY A 27 11.43 -2.20 -8.56
C GLY A 27 10.77 -2.62 -7.25
N GLY A 28 9.82 -3.57 -7.25
CA GLY A 28 9.25 -4.16 -6.02
C GLY A 28 8.50 -3.17 -5.12
N LYS A 29 8.16 -1.97 -5.63
CA LYS A 29 7.45 -0.94 -4.87
C LYS A 29 5.94 -1.07 -5.06
N PHE A 30 5.19 -0.84 -3.99
CA PHE A 30 3.74 -0.69 -4.09
C PHE A 30 3.37 0.45 -5.05
N ALA A 31 2.30 0.27 -5.85
CA ALA A 31 1.69 1.41 -6.55
C ALA A 31 1.10 2.33 -5.50
N GLY A 32 1.53 3.59 -5.51
CA GLY A 32 1.20 4.60 -4.50
C GLY A 32 -0.23 4.44 -4.00
N THR A 33 -0.36 4.02 -2.76
CA THR A 33 -1.64 3.95 -2.05
C THR A 33 -1.85 5.29 -1.35
N CYS A 34 -3.03 5.56 -0.80
CA CYS A 34 -3.23 6.77 0.00
C CYS A 34 -2.22 6.91 1.16
N ALA A 35 -1.54 5.82 1.57
CA ALA A 35 -0.47 5.87 2.57
C ALA A 35 0.82 6.54 2.07
N SER A 36 1.09 6.55 0.75
CA SER A 36 2.24 7.26 0.18
C SER A 36 2.10 8.78 0.20
N GLN A 37 0.92 9.28 0.58
CA GLN A 37 0.70 10.67 0.87
C GLN A 37 1.32 11.03 2.23
N SER A 38 1.06 10.25 3.28
CA SER A 38 1.45 10.59 4.65
C SER A 38 2.89 11.11 4.79
N PRO A 39 3.10 12.32 5.35
CA PRO A 39 4.45 12.87 5.57
C PRO A 39 5.27 12.04 6.58
N HIS A 40 4.62 11.18 7.37
CA HIS A 40 5.31 10.23 8.26
C HIS A 40 5.93 9.04 7.51
N LEU A 41 5.36 8.67 6.35
CA LEU A 41 5.77 7.52 5.56
C LEU A 41 6.57 7.92 4.33
N ASN A 42 6.27 9.08 3.73
CA ASN A 42 6.96 9.63 2.56
C ASN A 42 8.14 10.54 2.98
N LYS A 43 9.22 9.91 3.46
CA LYS A 43 10.43 10.60 3.93
C LYS A 43 11.32 11.13 2.81
N THR A 44 11.08 10.72 1.57
CA THR A 44 11.86 11.07 0.38
C THR A 44 11.32 12.30 -0.35
N GLY A 45 10.16 12.84 0.05
CA GLY A 45 9.59 14.03 -0.59
C GLY A 45 8.97 13.74 -1.97
N GLU A 46 8.64 12.49 -2.26
CA GLU A 46 8.14 12.10 -3.59
C GLU A 46 6.68 12.58 -3.78
N PRO A 47 6.30 13.10 -4.97
CA PRO A 47 4.91 13.47 -5.23
C PRO A 47 4.01 12.23 -5.16
N CYS A 48 2.78 12.39 -4.69
CA CYS A 48 1.83 11.29 -4.58
C CYS A 48 1.57 10.64 -5.95
N GLY A 49 1.85 9.34 -6.09
CA GLY A 49 1.61 8.62 -7.34
C GLY A 49 0.13 8.46 -7.75
N PHE A 50 -0.82 8.90 -6.93
CA PHE A 50 -2.27 8.88 -7.23
C PHE A 50 -2.82 10.26 -7.59
N CYS A 51 -2.42 11.33 -6.87
CA CYS A 51 -2.97 12.69 -7.05
C CYS A 51 -1.92 13.77 -7.37
N GLY A 52 -0.63 13.44 -7.40
CA GLY A 52 0.46 14.36 -7.74
C GLY A 52 0.88 15.33 -6.62
N LYS A 53 0.08 15.48 -5.56
CA LYS A 53 0.39 16.39 -4.43
C LYS A 53 1.71 16.06 -3.76
N MET A 54 2.45 17.09 -3.35
CA MET A 54 3.63 16.93 -2.50
C MET A 54 3.25 16.53 -1.07
N PRO A 55 4.17 15.91 -0.29
CA PRO A 55 3.92 15.60 1.12
C PRO A 55 3.52 16.81 1.96
N ASP A 56 4.13 17.98 1.71
CA ASP A 56 3.80 19.25 2.37
C ASP A 56 2.43 19.82 1.99
N GLU A 57 1.86 19.43 0.86
CA GLU A 57 0.49 19.79 0.44
C GLU A 57 -0.58 18.82 1.00
N GLN A 58 -0.12 17.82 1.75
CA GLN A 58 -0.87 16.99 2.68
C GLN A 58 -1.65 17.80 3.72
N ASP A 59 -2.97 17.99 3.55
CA ASP A 59 -3.92 18.26 4.66
C ASP A 59 -4.01 17.09 5.67
N CYS A 60 -2.95 16.29 5.82
CA CYS A 60 -2.82 15.29 6.85
C CYS A 60 -2.52 16.04 8.16
N LYS A 61 -3.58 16.56 8.78
CA LYS A 61 -3.51 17.20 10.11
C LYS A 61 -2.79 16.23 11.06
N LYS A 62 -1.71 16.71 11.69
CA LYS A 62 -0.99 15.99 12.75
C LYS A 62 -1.93 15.51 13.84
#